data_AF-A0A3B8KTE3-F1
#
_entry.id   AF-A0A3B8KTE3-F1
#
_cell.length_a   1.000
_cell.length_b   1.000
_cell.length_c   1.000
_cell.angle_alpha   90.00
_cell.angle_beta   90.00
_cell.angle_gamma   90.00
#
_symmetry.space_group_name_H-M   'P 1'
#
loop_
_entity.id
_entity.type
_entity.pdbx_description
1 polymer ?
#
loop_
_entity_poly.entity_id
_entity_poly.type
_entity_poly.pdbx_seq_one_letter_code
_entity_poly.pdbx_strand_id
1 'polypeptide(L)'
;MNHGHRDEIGFRTERVSSRQLWGQAWGILWPQHFWITLGICLVGFLVAGAAPMAVLMGPMMCGMFICFFAMMHNERPTFAMLFKGFDFFVESLVATLVMVGLSFVVMIPIGIMFFVGMIAAGAAAGNGGESLSLVFILLSILGSMFAILVMVCVSMLFVFSYPLIVDHNLAGWEAVKLSARAAWANFGNVFRLTLLNW
;
A
#
# COMPACT_ATOMS: atom_id res chain seq x y z
N MET A 1 -5.43 20.95 27.76
CA MET A 1 -5.41 20.75 26.30
C MET A 1 -3.98 20.94 25.84
N ASN A 2 -3.23 19.85 25.64
CA ASN A 2 -1.77 19.87 25.53
C ASN A 2 -1.34 19.38 24.14
N HIS A 3 -0.80 20.27 23.31
CA HIS A 3 -0.30 19.98 21.95
C HIS A 3 1.15 19.44 21.93
N GLY A 4 1.70 19.01 23.08
CA GLY A 4 3.14 18.75 23.24
C GLY A 4 3.58 17.28 23.32
N HIS A 5 2.82 16.31 22.79
CA HIS A 5 3.19 14.87 22.88
C HIS A 5 3.18 14.12 21.53
N ARG A 6 3.01 14.81 20.40
CA ARG A 6 2.90 14.14 19.07
C ARG A 6 4.23 13.98 18.33
N ASP A 7 5.32 14.55 18.84
CA ASP A 7 6.63 14.55 18.18
C ASP A 7 7.64 13.52 18.75
N GLU A 8 7.25 12.73 19.75
CA GLU A 8 8.17 11.81 20.46
C GLU A 8 7.98 10.31 20.13
N ILE A 9 7.42 9.97 18.96
CA ILE A 9 7.46 8.59 18.51
C ILE A 9 8.88 8.31 18.00
N GLY A 10 9.76 7.91 18.92
CA GLY A 10 11.17 7.63 18.64
C GLY A 10 11.33 6.50 17.64
N PHE A 11 11.79 6.80 16.43
CA PHE A 11 12.08 5.80 15.42
C PHE A 11 13.35 5.02 15.80
N ARG A 12 13.20 3.76 16.21
CA ARG A 12 14.33 2.86 16.40
C ARG A 12 14.83 2.36 15.05
N THR A 13 15.65 3.17 14.40
CA THR A 13 16.44 2.78 13.23
C THR A 13 17.40 1.64 13.63
N GLU A 14 17.56 0.64 12.75
CA GLU A 14 18.60 -0.42 12.79
C GLU A 14 18.32 -1.77 13.52
N ARG A 15 17.22 -1.98 14.25
CA ARG A 15 17.08 -3.23 15.03
C ARG A 15 16.49 -4.46 14.35
N VAL A 16 16.03 -4.38 13.09
CA VAL A 16 15.26 -5.50 12.52
C VAL A 16 15.70 -5.90 11.11
N SER A 17 16.25 -7.10 10.98
CA SER A 17 16.59 -7.72 9.70
C SER A 17 15.31 -8.15 8.98
N SER A 18 15.10 -7.70 7.75
CA SER A 18 13.94 -8.06 6.91
C SER A 18 13.74 -9.57 6.82
N ARG A 19 14.84 -10.34 6.72
CA ARG A 19 14.77 -11.81 6.67
C ARG A 19 14.26 -12.43 7.97
N GLN A 20 14.66 -11.86 9.12
CA GLN A 20 14.19 -12.33 10.41
C GLN A 20 12.72 -12.00 10.62
N LEU A 21 12.25 -10.83 10.17
CA LEU A 21 10.83 -10.46 10.16
C LEU A 21 9.99 -11.45 9.37
N TRP A 22 10.42 -11.79 8.16
CA TRP A 22 9.75 -12.78 7.32
C TRP A 22 9.70 -14.16 7.99
N GLY A 23 10.81 -14.61 8.58
CA GLY A 23 10.85 -15.87 9.31
C GLY A 23 9.94 -15.89 10.56
N GLN A 24 9.90 -14.79 11.31
CA GLN A 24 9.03 -14.65 12.48
C GLN A 24 7.55 -14.60 12.08
N ALA A 25 7.21 -13.83 11.04
CA ALA A 25 5.85 -13.77 10.51
C ALA A 25 5.39 -15.16 10.04
N TRP A 26 6.25 -15.90 9.33
CA TRP A 26 5.97 -17.27 8.92
C TRP A 26 5.76 -18.21 10.11
N GLY A 27 6.58 -18.06 11.16
CA GLY A 27 6.47 -18.82 12.41
C GLY A 27 5.18 -18.55 13.19
N ILE A 28 4.62 -17.34 13.11
CA ILE A 28 3.33 -17.00 13.74
C ILE A 28 2.15 -17.53 12.91
N LEU A 29 2.24 -17.42 11.58
CA LEU A 29 1.16 -17.71 10.65
C LEU A 29 0.93 -19.21 10.46
N TRP A 30 1.98 -19.97 10.11
CA TRP A 30 1.89 -21.34 9.63
C TRP A 30 1.33 -22.36 10.65
N PRO A 31 1.71 -22.34 11.94
CA PRO A 31 1.36 -23.43 12.84
C PRO A 31 -0.11 -23.48 13.27
N GLN A 32 -0.78 -22.33 13.34
CA GLN A 32 -2.13 -22.24 13.95
C GLN A 32 -3.12 -21.33 13.20
N HIS A 33 -2.65 -20.34 12.45
CA HIS A 33 -3.51 -19.24 11.97
C HIS A 33 -3.63 -19.17 10.45
N PHE A 34 -2.97 -20.04 9.70
CA PHE A 34 -2.91 -19.97 8.23
C PHE A 34 -4.29 -19.91 7.58
N TRP A 35 -5.17 -20.88 7.88
CA TRP A 35 -6.49 -20.98 7.25
C TRP A 35 -7.42 -19.82 7.58
N ILE A 36 -7.41 -19.36 8.83
CA ILE A 36 -8.26 -18.26 9.25
C ILE A 36 -7.75 -16.93 8.68
N THR A 37 -6.43 -16.75 8.60
CA THR A 37 -5.82 -15.56 8.00
C THR A 37 -6.08 -15.52 6.50
N LEU A 38 -5.98 -16.66 5.81
CA LEU A 38 -6.35 -16.77 4.40
C LEU A 38 -7.82 -16.36 4.18
N GLY A 39 -8.73 -16.86 5.02
CA GLY A 39 -10.14 -16.47 4.98
C GLY A 39 -10.35 -14.98 5.23
N ILE A 40 -9.66 -14.40 6.22
CA ILE A 40 -9.70 -12.97 6.54
C ILE A 40 -9.20 -12.13 5.37
N CYS A 41 -8.08 -12.49 4.75
CA CYS A 41 -7.57 -11.79 3.57
C CYS A 41 -8.54 -11.90 2.40
N LEU A 42 -9.09 -13.09 2.13
CA LEU A 42 -10.06 -13.30 1.05
C LEU A 42 -11.31 -12.43 1.23
N VAL A 43 -11.93 -12.47 2.41
CA VAL A 43 -13.11 -11.65 2.73
C VAL A 43 -12.76 -10.17 2.73
N GLY A 44 -11.59 -9.83 3.29
CA GLY A 44 -11.00 -8.49 3.30
C GLY A 44 -10.97 -7.86 1.90
N PHE A 45 -10.30 -8.54 0.97
CA PHE A 45 -10.17 -8.06 -0.41
C PHE A 45 -11.48 -8.08 -1.18
N LEU A 46 -12.34 -9.09 -0.96
CA LEU A 46 -13.63 -9.17 -1.64
C LEU A 46 -14.55 -8.00 -1.26
N VAL A 47 -14.63 -7.66 0.02
CA VAL A 47 -15.45 -6.52 0.49
C VAL A 47 -14.78 -5.19 0.12
N ALA A 48 -13.45 -5.09 0.22
CA ALA A 48 -12.72 -3.89 -0.20
C ALA A 48 -12.97 -3.56 -1.68
N GLY A 49 -13.04 -4.58 -2.54
CA GLY A 49 -13.32 -4.43 -3.98
C GLY A 49 -14.80 -4.27 -4.34
N ALA A 50 -15.73 -4.48 -3.40
CA ALA A 50 -17.17 -4.41 -3.67
C ALA A 50 -17.69 -2.97 -3.85
N ALA A 51 -16.96 -1.97 -3.35
CA ALA A 51 -17.36 -0.57 -3.43
C ALA A 51 -16.51 0.21 -4.45
N PRO A 52 -17.11 1.15 -5.21
CA PRO A 52 -16.37 2.02 -6.11
C PRO A 52 -15.40 2.92 -5.32
N MET A 53 -14.37 3.40 -6.01
CA MET A 53 -13.39 4.37 -5.47
C MET A 53 -12.62 3.88 -4.23
N ALA A 54 -12.56 2.56 -4.01
CA ALA A 54 -11.84 1.95 -2.88
C ALA A 54 -12.31 2.46 -1.50
N VAL A 55 -13.56 2.93 -1.37
CA VAL A 55 -14.11 3.50 -0.12
C VAL A 55 -14.07 2.48 1.03
N LEU A 56 -14.29 1.20 0.73
CA LEU A 56 -14.22 0.12 1.72
C LEU A 56 -12.80 -0.46 1.89
N MET A 57 -11.83 -0.04 1.08
CA MET A 57 -10.47 -0.55 1.19
C MET A 57 -9.83 -0.13 2.52
N GLY A 58 -9.96 1.13 2.91
CA GLY A 58 -9.46 1.66 4.18
C GLY A 58 -9.87 0.85 5.42
N PRO A 59 -11.18 0.73 5.73
CA PRO A 59 -11.64 0.00 6.91
C PRO A 59 -11.26 -1.48 6.86
N MET A 60 -11.28 -2.12 5.68
CA MET A 60 -10.86 -3.52 5.56
C MET A 60 -9.35 -3.71 5.78
N MET A 61 -8.51 -2.77 5.34
CA MET A 61 -7.09 -2.78 5.66
C MET A 61 -6.87 -2.63 7.16
N CYS A 62 -7.55 -1.70 7.82
CA CYS A 62 -7.51 -1.56 9.28
C CYS A 62 -7.95 -2.85 10.00
N GLY A 63 -9.03 -3.49 9.53
CA GLY A 63 -9.50 -4.77 10.06
C GLY A 63 -8.49 -5.90 9.94
N MET A 64 -7.80 -6.00 8.80
CA MET A 64 -6.71 -6.98 8.63
C MET A 64 -5.57 -6.71 9.60
N PHE A 65 -5.18 -5.45 9.82
CA PHE A 65 -4.15 -5.11 10.80
C PHE A 65 -4.57 -5.41 12.24
N ILE A 66 -5.84 -5.22 12.61
CA ILE A 66 -6.37 -5.66 13.92
C ILE A 66 -6.16 -7.18 14.08
N CYS A 67 -6.47 -7.98 13.06
CA CYS A 67 -6.24 -9.41 13.10
C CYS A 67 -4.75 -9.77 13.20
N PHE A 68 -3.87 -9.01 12.54
CA PHE A 68 -2.42 -9.22 12.62
C PHE A 68 -1.88 -8.89 14.01
N PHE A 69 -2.34 -7.79 14.64
CA PHE A 69 -2.00 -7.45 16.02
C PHE A 69 -2.48 -8.52 17.00
N ALA A 70 -3.71 -9.03 16.82
CA ALA A 70 -4.24 -10.14 17.62
C ALA A 70 -3.35 -11.39 17.54
N MET A 71 -2.90 -11.76 16.33
CA MET A 71 -1.97 -12.90 16.15
C MET A 71 -0.63 -12.67 16.85
N MET A 72 -0.09 -11.46 16.82
CA MET A 72 1.16 -11.13 17.53
C MET A 72 1.00 -11.21 19.06
N HIS A 73 -0.23 -11.08 19.58
CA HIS A 73 -0.55 -11.27 20.99
C HIS A 73 -0.92 -12.72 21.35
N ASN A 74 -0.75 -13.68 20.44
CA ASN A 74 -1.20 -15.07 20.56
C ASN A 74 -2.72 -15.22 20.72
N GLU A 75 -3.50 -14.25 20.26
CA GLU A 75 -4.95 -14.36 20.16
C GLU A 75 -5.37 -14.95 18.81
N ARG A 76 -6.48 -15.70 18.81
CA ARG A 76 -7.03 -16.25 17.56
C ARG A 76 -7.79 -15.15 16.82
N PRO A 77 -7.37 -14.75 15.60
CA PRO A 77 -8.11 -13.76 14.84
C PRO A 77 -9.46 -14.35 14.44
N THR A 78 -10.50 -13.52 14.44
CA THR A 78 -11.86 -13.93 14.06
C THR A 78 -12.39 -13.01 12.95
N PHE A 79 -13.36 -13.49 12.17
CA PHE A 79 -14.01 -12.64 11.16
C PHE A 79 -14.68 -11.41 11.75
N ALA A 80 -15.15 -11.47 13.00
CA ALA A 80 -15.70 -10.31 13.69
C ALA A 80 -14.64 -9.20 13.88
N MET A 81 -13.38 -9.57 14.15
CA MET A 81 -12.28 -8.60 14.29
C MET A 81 -11.96 -7.89 12.98
N LEU A 82 -12.13 -8.55 11.82
CA LEU A 82 -11.97 -7.93 10.51
C LEU A 82 -12.96 -6.76 10.35
N PHE A 83 -14.23 -6.97 10.72
CA PHE A 83 -15.24 -5.91 10.61
C PHE A 83 -15.09 -4.80 11.66
N LYS A 84 -14.31 -5.00 12.74
CA LYS A 84 -13.95 -3.89 13.66
C LYS A 84 -13.12 -2.80 12.98
N GLY A 85 -12.52 -3.08 11.83
CA GLY A 85 -11.87 -2.04 11.02
C GLY A 85 -12.81 -0.89 10.61
N PHE A 86 -14.13 -1.14 10.58
CA PHE A 86 -15.13 -0.10 10.33
C PHE A 86 -15.26 0.92 11.46
N ASP A 87 -14.81 0.62 12.68
CA ASP A 87 -14.77 1.60 13.78
C ASP A 87 -13.84 2.78 13.42
N PHE A 88 -12.86 2.53 12.56
CA PHE A 88 -11.90 3.52 12.05
C PHE A 88 -12.23 3.98 10.62
N PHE A 89 -13.49 3.86 10.18
CA PHE A 89 -13.91 4.13 8.81
C PHE A 89 -13.48 5.51 8.30
N VAL A 90 -13.75 6.57 9.07
CA VAL A 90 -13.48 7.94 8.62
C VAL A 90 -11.98 8.18 8.45
N GLU A 91 -11.18 7.78 9.44
CA GLU A 91 -9.73 8.01 9.41
C GLU A 91 -9.04 7.19 8.32
N SER A 92 -9.45 5.92 8.16
CA SER A 92 -8.95 5.04 7.11
C SER A 92 -9.42 5.47 5.72
N LEU A 93 -10.63 6.05 5.59
CA LEU A 93 -11.12 6.64 4.35
C LEU A 93 -10.29 7.85 3.96
N VAL A 94 -9.99 8.76 4.89
CA VAL A 94 -9.15 9.93 4.63
C VAL A 94 -7.76 9.48 4.16
N ALA A 95 -7.14 8.52 4.84
CA ALA A 95 -5.84 7.99 4.41
C ALA A 95 -5.90 7.34 3.02
N THR A 96 -6.96 6.56 2.74
CA THR A 96 -7.17 5.92 1.44
C THR A 96 -7.40 6.94 0.34
N LEU A 97 -8.20 7.98 0.57
CA LEU A 97 -8.46 9.05 -0.40
C LEU A 97 -7.20 9.82 -0.75
N VAL A 98 -6.34 10.08 0.24
CA VAL A 98 -5.03 10.71 -0.01
C VAL A 98 -4.15 9.81 -0.87
N MET A 99 -4.08 8.52 -0.57
CA MET A 99 -3.32 7.55 -1.34
C MET A 99 -3.85 7.42 -2.78
N VAL A 100 -5.16 7.28 -2.95
CA VAL A 100 -5.84 7.17 -4.26
C VAL A 100 -5.68 8.46 -5.06
N GLY A 101 -5.86 9.63 -4.42
CA GLY A 101 -5.67 10.92 -5.05
C GLY A 101 -4.25 11.10 -5.59
N LEU A 102 -3.23 10.78 -4.78
CA LEU A 102 -1.84 10.81 -5.23
C LEU A 102 -1.57 9.79 -6.33
N SER A 103 -2.18 8.61 -6.24
CA SER A 103 -2.09 7.57 -7.28
C SER A 103 -2.69 8.06 -8.61
N PHE A 104 -3.78 8.81 -8.61
CA PHE A 104 -4.35 9.40 -9.83
C PHE A 104 -3.44 10.48 -10.44
N VAL A 105 -2.82 11.32 -9.62
CA VAL A 105 -1.86 12.34 -10.09
C VAL A 105 -0.70 11.69 -10.84
N VAL A 106 -0.27 10.49 -10.44
CA VAL A 106 0.77 9.72 -11.13
C VAL A 106 0.19 8.94 -12.32
N MET A 107 -0.87 8.17 -12.11
CA MET A 107 -1.40 7.23 -13.10
C MET A 107 -2.03 7.92 -14.32
N ILE A 108 -2.68 9.07 -14.15
CA ILE A 108 -3.36 9.77 -15.26
C ILE A 108 -2.35 10.25 -16.33
N PRO A 109 -1.28 11.01 -16.00
CA PRO A 109 -0.26 11.38 -16.97
C PRO A 109 0.37 10.18 -17.69
N ILE A 110 0.60 9.10 -16.94
CA ILE A 110 1.20 7.86 -17.47
C ILE A 110 0.23 7.18 -18.44
N GLY A 111 -1.04 7.08 -18.08
CA GLY A 111 -2.09 6.55 -18.95
C GLY A 111 -2.19 7.36 -20.24
N ILE A 112 -2.18 8.70 -20.15
CA ILE A 112 -2.19 9.58 -21.33
C ILE A 112 -0.95 9.34 -22.20
N MET A 113 0.25 9.32 -21.61
CA MET A 113 1.49 9.09 -22.33
C MET A 113 1.47 7.74 -23.06
N PHE A 114 1.02 6.68 -22.38
CA PHE A 114 0.91 5.34 -22.94
C PHE A 114 -0.11 5.29 -24.09
N PHE A 115 -1.31 5.85 -23.91
CA PHE A 115 -2.32 5.89 -24.95
C PHE A 115 -1.88 6.69 -26.17
N VAL A 116 -1.27 7.86 -25.97
CA VAL A 116 -0.73 8.70 -27.05
C VAL A 116 0.38 7.96 -27.79
N GLY A 117 1.29 7.31 -27.06
CA GLY A 117 2.37 6.53 -27.65
C GLY A 117 1.88 5.34 -28.48
N MET A 118 0.84 4.64 -28.01
CA MET A 118 0.19 3.56 -28.76
C MET A 118 -0.51 4.05 -30.04
N ILE A 119 -1.23 5.17 -29.97
CA ILE A 119 -1.87 5.77 -31.15
C ILE A 119 -0.80 6.22 -32.16
N ALA A 120 0.27 6.88 -31.69
CA ALA A 120 1.39 7.31 -32.54
C ALA A 120 2.10 6.12 -33.19
N ALA A 121 2.30 5.02 -32.47
CA ALA A 121 2.87 3.79 -33.02
C ALA A 121 1.99 3.16 -34.11
N GLY A 122 0.67 3.13 -33.92
CA GLY A 122 -0.29 2.64 -34.92
C GLY A 122 -0.30 3.51 -36.19
N ALA A 123 -0.30 4.84 -36.02
CA ALA A 123 -0.23 5.78 -37.14
C ALA A 123 1.10 5.66 -37.90
N ALA A 124 2.23 5.47 -37.20
CA ALA A 124 3.53 5.28 -37.83
C ALA A 124 3.60 3.97 -38.63
N ALA A 125 3.03 2.88 -38.11
CA ALA A 125 2.98 1.59 -38.81
C ALA A 125 2.14 1.67 -40.10
N GLY A 126 1.01 2.37 -40.07
CA GLY A 126 0.16 2.57 -41.25
C GLY A 126 0.81 3.39 -42.37
N ASN A 127 1.82 4.20 -42.06
CA ASN A 127 2.58 5.02 -43.02
C ASN A 127 3.88 4.35 -43.50
N GLY A 128 4.08 3.05 -43.22
CA GLY A 128 5.33 2.33 -43.57
C GLY A 128 6.54 2.70 -42.71
N GLY A 129 6.34 3.45 -41.62
CA GLY A 129 7.38 3.85 -40.66
C GLY A 129 7.61 2.80 -39.58
N GLU A 130 7.99 1.57 -39.97
CA GLU A 130 8.16 0.43 -39.05
C GLU A 130 9.16 0.74 -37.91
N SER A 131 10.26 1.42 -38.22
CA SER A 131 11.26 1.84 -37.24
C SER A 131 10.71 2.89 -36.26
N LEU A 132 9.91 3.84 -36.74
CA LEU A 132 9.32 4.90 -35.94
C LEU A 132 8.23 4.35 -34.99
N SER A 133 7.46 3.36 -35.47
CA SER A 133 6.47 2.63 -34.68
C SER A 133 7.13 1.88 -33.51
N LEU A 134 8.22 1.16 -33.77
CA LEU A 134 9.01 0.48 -32.72
C LEU A 134 9.54 1.45 -31.67
N VAL A 135 10.04 2.63 -32.08
CA VAL A 135 10.52 3.65 -31.13
C VAL A 135 9.40 4.13 -30.20
N PHE A 136 8.20 4.39 -30.72
CA PHE A 136 7.07 4.81 -29.87
C PHE A 136 6.60 3.72 -28.91
N ILE A 137 6.61 2.45 -29.33
CA ILE A 137 6.29 1.32 -28.44
C ILE A 137 7.33 1.23 -27.32
N LEU A 138 8.62 1.28 -27.65
CA LEU A 138 9.70 1.20 -26.66
C LEU A 138 9.64 2.35 -25.65
N LEU A 139 9.40 3.58 -26.11
CA LEU A 139 9.22 4.74 -25.23
C LEU A 139 8.00 4.59 -24.32
N SER A 140 6.90 4.04 -24.83
CA SER A 140 5.68 3.79 -24.04
C SER A 140 5.93 2.73 -22.96
N ILE A 141 6.65 1.65 -23.30
CA ILE A 141 7.02 0.60 -22.34
C ILE A 141 7.94 1.17 -21.26
N LEU A 142 9.01 1.88 -21.64
CA LEU A 142 9.95 2.50 -20.69
C LEU A 142 9.25 3.51 -19.77
N GLY A 143 8.35 4.33 -20.32
CA GLY A 143 7.53 5.25 -19.53
C GLY A 143 6.66 4.53 -18.51
N SER A 144 6.00 3.43 -18.90
CA SER A 144 5.20 2.60 -17.99
C SER A 144 6.04 1.88 -16.93
N MET A 145 7.26 1.43 -17.26
CA MET A 145 8.16 0.84 -16.24
C MET A 145 8.61 1.88 -15.21
N PHE A 146 8.97 3.08 -15.67
CA PHE A 146 9.30 4.20 -14.78
C PHE A 146 8.10 4.58 -13.89
N ALA A 147 6.89 4.55 -14.43
CA ALA A 147 5.66 4.78 -13.70
C ALA A 147 5.42 3.78 -12.57
N ILE A 148 5.58 2.49 -12.86
CA ILE A 148 5.45 1.42 -11.86
C ILE A 148 6.46 1.65 -10.73
N LEU A 149 7.70 2.03 -11.08
CA LEU A 149 8.72 2.34 -10.08
C LEU A 149 8.29 3.52 -9.18
N VAL A 150 7.76 4.60 -9.75
CA VAL A 150 7.23 5.74 -8.98
C VAL A 150 6.08 5.30 -8.07
N MET A 151 5.16 4.47 -8.56
CA MET A 151 4.05 3.95 -7.76
C MET A 151 4.50 3.05 -6.61
N VAL A 152 5.53 2.24 -6.84
CA VAL A 152 6.17 1.46 -5.77
C VAL A 152 6.74 2.39 -4.70
N CYS A 153 7.46 3.44 -5.10
CA CYS A 153 7.98 4.44 -4.15
C CYS A 153 6.87 5.17 -3.40
N VAL A 154 5.78 5.54 -4.07
CA VAL A 154 4.60 6.14 -3.43
C VAL A 154 4.01 5.17 -2.41
N SER A 155 3.80 3.90 -2.76
CA SER A 155 3.22 2.89 -1.87
C SER A 155 4.03 2.70 -0.57
N MET A 156 5.36 2.81 -0.65
CA MET A 156 6.25 2.72 0.52
C MET A 156 5.97 3.81 1.56
N LEU A 157 5.56 5.01 1.14
CA LEU A 157 5.25 6.12 2.05
C LEU A 157 3.99 5.84 2.88
N PHE A 158 3.09 4.99 2.38
CA PHE A 158 1.81 4.69 3.02
C PHE A 158 1.81 3.40 3.84
N VAL A 159 2.90 2.62 3.83
CA VAL A 159 2.97 1.27 4.41
C VAL A 159 2.56 1.22 5.90
N PHE A 160 2.81 2.30 6.65
CA PHE A 160 2.49 2.38 8.09
C PHE A 160 1.19 3.13 8.39
N SER A 161 0.48 3.66 7.37
CA SER A 161 -0.69 4.52 7.60
C SER A 161 -1.81 3.78 8.33
N TYR A 162 -2.24 2.62 7.83
CA TYR A 162 -3.32 1.84 8.48
C TYR A 162 -2.92 1.25 9.84
N PRO A 163 -1.70 0.68 10.02
CA PRO A 163 -1.22 0.29 11.36
C PRO A 163 -1.25 1.43 12.37
N LEU A 164 -0.79 2.64 11.98
CA LEU A 164 -0.77 3.82 12.85
C LEU A 164 -2.18 4.29 13.25
N ILE A 165 -3.15 4.20 12.34
CA ILE A 165 -4.55 4.51 12.66
C ILE A 165 -5.09 3.55 13.71
N VAL A 166 -4.84 2.24 13.55
CA VAL A 166 -5.39 1.21 14.44
C VAL A 166 -4.70 1.19 15.80
N ASP A 167 -3.37 1.23 15.81
CA ASP A 167 -2.56 1.03 17.02
C ASP A 167 -2.45 2.31 17.87
N HIS A 168 -2.36 3.47 17.21
CA HIS A 168 -2.16 4.76 17.89
C HIS A 168 -3.38 5.69 17.82
N ASN A 169 -4.51 5.24 17.23
CA ASN A 169 -5.74 6.02 17.08
C ASN A 169 -5.50 7.40 16.44
N LEU A 170 -4.58 7.45 15.47
CA LEU A 170 -4.22 8.70 14.79
C LEU A 170 -5.27 9.07 13.75
N ALA A 171 -5.51 10.37 13.61
CA ALA A 171 -6.30 10.90 12.51
C ALA A 171 -5.65 10.54 11.17
N GLY A 172 -6.43 10.22 10.14
CA GLY A 172 -5.96 9.67 8.87
C GLY A 172 -4.90 10.54 8.20
N TRP A 173 -5.05 11.85 8.25
CA TRP A 173 -4.05 12.79 7.72
C TRP A 173 -2.73 12.79 8.51
N GLU A 174 -2.82 12.67 9.83
CA GLU A 174 -1.64 12.60 10.71
C GLU A 174 -0.92 11.26 10.54
N ALA A 175 -1.68 10.17 10.40
CA ALA A 175 -1.17 8.85 10.12
C ALA A 175 -0.40 8.80 8.79
N VAL A 176 -0.91 9.42 7.72
CA VAL A 176 -0.21 9.50 6.43
C VAL A 176 1.09 10.28 6.54
N LYS A 177 1.08 11.45 7.19
CA LYS A 177 2.30 12.26 7.37
C LYS A 177 3.35 11.54 8.20
N LEU A 178 2.93 10.92 9.30
CA LEU A 178 3.80 10.18 10.18
C LEU A 178 4.35 8.93 9.48
N SER A 179 3.52 8.22 8.72
CA SER A 179 3.93 7.09 7.88
C SER A 179 4.99 7.51 6.87
N ALA A 180 4.80 8.64 6.17
CA ALA A 180 5.78 9.14 5.21
C ALA A 180 7.12 9.49 5.87
N ARG A 181 7.09 10.17 7.04
CA ARG A 181 8.31 10.47 7.82
C ARG A 181 9.01 9.19 8.29
N ALA A 182 8.26 8.23 8.80
CA ALA A 182 8.78 6.95 9.28
C ALA A 182 9.40 6.12 8.13
N ALA A 183 8.72 6.08 6.99
CA ALA A 183 9.19 5.40 5.78
C ALA A 183 10.47 6.05 5.24
N TRP A 184 10.57 7.38 5.26
CA TRP A 184 11.77 8.10 4.83
C TRP A 184 12.95 7.87 5.78
N ALA A 185 12.71 7.89 7.10
CA ALA A 185 13.73 7.60 8.10
C ALA A 185 14.25 6.15 8.01
N ASN A 186 13.43 5.22 7.51
CA ASN A 186 13.75 3.79 7.41
C ASN A 186 13.81 3.29 5.96
N PHE A 187 14.12 4.17 5.02
CA PHE A 187 13.96 3.91 3.58
C PHE A 187 14.62 2.61 3.13
N GLY A 188 15.86 2.34 3.57
CA GLY A 188 16.59 1.13 3.17
C GLY A 188 15.90 -0.18 3.58
N ASN A 189 15.30 -0.23 4.76
CA ASN A 189 14.62 -1.44 5.25
C ASN A 189 13.23 -1.59 4.64
N VAL A 190 12.48 -0.48 4.52
CA VAL A 190 11.16 -0.48 3.87
C VAL A 190 11.31 -0.87 2.40
N PHE A 191 12.29 -0.32 1.70
CA PHE A 191 12.57 -0.66 0.30
C PHE A 191 12.86 -2.15 0.10
N ARG A 192 13.73 -2.72 0.95
CA ARG A 192 14.02 -4.17 0.93
C ARG A 192 12.78 -5.02 1.22
N LEU A 193 11.94 -4.61 2.17
CA LEU A 193 10.70 -5.31 2.49
C LEU A 193 9.73 -5.28 1.32
N THR A 194 9.56 -4.13 0.67
CA THR A 194 8.68 -4.01 -0.49
C THR A 194 9.20 -4.83 -1.67
N LEU A 195 10.52 -4.85 -1.92
CA LEU A 195 11.09 -5.72 -2.97
C LEU A 195 10.92 -7.21 -2.69
N LEU A 196 10.99 -7.65 -1.43
CA LEU A 196 10.74 -9.05 -1.07
C LEU A 196 9.27 -9.46 -1.20
N ASN A 197 8.36 -8.49 -1.25
CA ASN A 197 6.92 -8.71 -1.39
C ASN A 197 6.47 -8.89 -2.86
N TRP A 198 7.37 -8.63 -3.82
CA TRP A 198 7.14 -8.79 -5.26
C TRP A 198 8.02 -9.90 -5.83
#